data_AF-A0A016WG16-F1
#
_entry.id   AF-A0A016WG16-F1
#
_cell.length_a   1.000
_cell.length_b   1.000
_cell.length_c   1.000
_cell.angle_alpha   90.00
_cell.angle_beta   90.00
_cell.angle_gamma   90.00
#
_symmetry.space_group_name_H-M   'P 1'
#
loop_
_entity.id
_entity.type
_entity.pdbx_description
1 polymer ?
#
loop_
_entity_poly.entity_id
_entity_poly.type
_entity_poly.pdbx_seq_one_letter_code
_entity_poly.pdbx_strand_id
1 'polypeptide(L)'
;MRWIGFTVGKKYFFPLFTYKLYAMLSTMHFNTLTLAELAGERRVQRVVEVQRKYITRTSRIVFKSPVQQLWRNQITQAVLEARRG
;
A
#
# COMPACT_ATOMS: atom_id res chain seq x y z
N MET A 1 -23.16 -0.15 -33.59
CA MET A 1 -22.62 -0.18 -32.21
C MET A 1 -21.29 0.56 -32.22
N ARG A 2 -21.23 1.70 -31.54
CA ARG A 2 -20.11 2.66 -31.58
C ARG A 2 -19.25 2.43 -30.34
N TRP A 3 -18.10 1.79 -30.51
CA TRP A 3 -17.09 1.68 -29.45
C TRP A 3 -16.41 3.03 -29.29
N ILE A 4 -16.74 3.75 -28.23
CA ILE A 4 -16.02 4.95 -27.83
C ILE A 4 -14.71 4.47 -27.22
N GLY A 5 -13.67 4.40 -28.06
CA GLY A 5 -12.31 4.17 -27.60
C GLY A 5 -11.90 5.30 -26.67
N PHE A 6 -11.89 5.01 -25.37
CA PHE A 6 -11.22 5.84 -24.38
C PHE A 6 -9.73 5.83 -24.71
N THR A 7 -9.23 6.95 -25.25
CA THR A 7 -7.81 7.29 -25.30
C THR A 7 -7.32 7.51 -23.87
N VAL A 8 -7.06 6.43 -23.14
CA VAL A 8 -6.26 6.49 -21.92
C VAL A 8 -4.81 6.48 -22.37
N GLY A 9 -4.22 7.67 -22.51
CA GLY A 9 -2.78 7.82 -22.70
C GLY A 9 -2.04 6.97 -21.66
N LYS A 10 -0.97 6.28 -22.07
CA LYS A 10 -0.07 5.40 -21.28
C LYS A 10 0.03 5.72 -19.77
N LYS A 11 -1.01 5.45 -18.98
CA LYS A 11 -1.06 5.66 -17.54
C LYS A 11 -1.86 4.51 -16.97
N TYR A 12 -1.12 3.44 -16.73
CA TYR A 12 -1.49 2.27 -15.93
C TYR A 12 -2.76 1.54 -16.38
N PHE A 13 -2.61 0.69 -17.41
CA PHE A 13 -3.55 -0.41 -17.63
C PHE A 13 -3.36 -1.43 -16.51
N PHE A 14 -4.26 -1.40 -15.52
CA PHE A 14 -4.38 -2.46 -14.51
C PHE A 14 -5.45 -3.43 -14.98
N PRO A 15 -5.10 -4.54 -15.64
CA PRO A 15 -6.12 -5.45 -16.10
C PRO A 15 -6.84 -6.08 -14.91
N LEU A 16 -8.15 -6.25 -15.03
CA LEU A 16 -9.01 -6.74 -13.95
C LEU A 16 -8.53 -8.08 -13.34
N PHE A 17 -7.83 -8.92 -14.11
CA PHE A 17 -7.26 -10.18 -13.59
C PHE A 17 -6.20 -9.96 -12.50
N THR A 18 -5.53 -8.79 -12.46
CA THR A 18 -4.54 -8.46 -11.43
C THR A 18 -5.16 -8.06 -10.10
N TYR A 19 -6.46 -7.78 -10.04
CA TYR A 19 -7.12 -7.30 -8.82
C TYR A 19 -7.02 -8.32 -7.67
N LYS A 20 -7.13 -9.62 -7.98
CA LYS A 20 -6.97 -10.70 -7.00
C LYS A 20 -5.56 -10.73 -6.42
N LEU A 21 -4.54 -10.56 -7.27
CA LEU A 21 -3.15 -10.50 -6.85
C LEU A 21 -2.89 -9.26 -5.97
N TYR A 22 -3.38 -8.09 -6.38
CA TYR A 22 -3.25 -6.87 -5.57
C TYR A 22 -3.92 -6.98 -4.21
N ALA A 23 -5.10 -7.60 -4.15
CA ALA A 23 -5.78 -7.87 -2.88
C ALA A 23 -4.91 -8.76 -1.97
N MET A 24 -4.40 -9.88 -2.50
CA MET A 24 -3.52 -10.78 -1.76
C MET A 24 -2.26 -10.08 -1.24
N LEU A 25 -1.57 -9.32 -2.09
CA LEU A 25 -0.36 -8.58 -1.70
C LEU A 25 -0.66 -7.52 -0.66
N SER A 26 -1.79 -6.81 -0.78
CA SER A 26 -2.21 -5.81 0.19
C SER A 26 -2.54 -6.44 1.54
N THR A 27 -3.24 -7.58 1.54
CA THR A 27 -3.52 -8.36 2.74
C THR A 27 -2.22 -8.87 3.39
N MET A 28 -1.29 -9.43 2.61
CA MET A 28 0.00 -9.90 3.13
C MET A 28 0.83 -8.75 3.73
N HIS A 29 0.84 -7.59 3.07
CA HIS A 29 1.48 -6.38 3.59
C HIS A 29 0.86 -5.95 4.92
N PHE A 30 -0.47 -5.88 5.00
CA PHE A 30 -1.16 -5.49 6.24
C PHE A 30 -0.92 -6.49 7.37
N ASN A 31 -0.99 -7.79 7.09
CA ASN A 31 -0.71 -8.84 8.06
C ASN A 31 0.71 -8.73 8.61
N THR A 32 1.69 -8.47 7.75
CA THR A 32 3.09 -8.25 8.17
C THR A 32 3.21 -7.06 9.11
N LEU A 33 2.51 -5.95 8.84
CA LEU A 33 2.52 -4.79 9.73
C LEU A 33 1.88 -5.10 11.08
N THR A 34 0.76 -5.82 11.10
CA THR A 34 0.10 -6.26 12.33
C THR A 34 0.99 -7.17 13.16
N LEU A 35 1.67 -8.12 12.51
CA LEU A 35 2.64 -9.01 13.18
C LEU A 35 3.80 -8.22 13.79
N ALA A 36 4.34 -7.23 13.07
CA ALA A 36 5.40 -6.37 13.59
C ALA A 36 4.94 -5.51 14.79
N GLU A 37 3.65 -5.14 14.85
CA GLU A 37 3.06 -4.47 16.01
C GLU A 37 2.95 -5.41 17.21
N LEU A 38 2.50 -6.64 17.00
CA LEU A 38 2.42 -7.67 18.04
C LEU A 38 3.80 -8.06 18.59
N ALA A 39 4.81 -8.13 17.72
CA ALA A 39 6.21 -8.37 18.09
C ALA A 39 6.88 -7.17 18.78
N GLY A 40 6.24 -6.00 18.79
CA GLY A 40 6.77 -4.78 19.40
C GLY A 40 7.84 -4.05 18.58
N GLU A 41 8.12 -4.52 17.35
CA GLU A 41 9.00 -3.87 16.37
C GLU A 41 8.39 -2.57 15.82
N ARG A 42 7.05 -2.55 15.68
CA ARG A 42 6.28 -1.40 15.23
C ARG A 42 5.54 -0.73 16.38
N ARG A 43 6.00 0.46 16.77
CA ARG A 43 5.47 1.21 17.92
C ARG A 43 4.77 2.48 17.50
N VAL A 44 3.80 2.94 18.29
CA VAL A 44 3.18 4.24 18.11
C VAL A 44 4.19 5.33 18.45
N GLN A 45 4.45 6.24 17.50
CA GLN A 45 5.35 7.37 17.70
C GLN A 45 4.59 8.65 18.02
N ARG A 46 3.49 8.90 17.31
CA ARG A 46 2.73 10.13 17.46
C ARG A 46 1.25 9.85 17.30
N VAL A 47 0.46 10.55 18.10
CA VAL A 47 -0.99 10.56 17.99
C VAL A 47 -1.40 11.99 17.72
N VAL A 48 -2.20 12.20 16.67
CA VAL A 48 -2.76 13.51 16.34
C VAL A 48 -4.26 13.38 16.27
N GLU A 49 -4.95 14.22 17.03
CA GLU A 49 -6.39 14.37 16.93
C GLU A 49 -6.70 15.37 15.82
N VAL A 50 -7.44 14.92 14.82
CA VAL A 50 -7.82 15.71 13.65
C VAL A 50 -9.32 15.78 13.58
N GLN A 51 -9.85 16.99 13.74
CA GLN A 51 -11.23 17.30 13.41
C GLN A 51 -11.29 17.63 11.91
N ARG A 52 -11.88 16.73 11.12
CA ARG A 52 -11.98 16.93 9.67
C ARG A 52 -13.13 17.89 9.38
N LYS A 53 -12.95 18.73 8.37
CA LYS A 53 -14.02 19.59 7.86
C LYS A 53 -15.23 18.69 7.51
N TYR A 54 -16.41 19.05 8.04
CA TYR A 54 -17.68 18.31 7.90
C TYR A 54 -17.85 17.03 8.74
N ILE A 55 -16.87 16.63 9.57
CA ILE A 55 -17.03 15.51 10.51
C ILE A 55 -17.14 16.06 11.93
N THR A 56 -18.27 15.80 12.58
CA THR A 56 -18.55 16.24 13.96
C THR A 56 -17.65 15.56 14.99
N ARG A 57 -17.24 14.31 14.72
CA ARG A 57 -16.35 13.53 15.59
C ARG A 57 -14.88 13.82 15.30
N THR A 58 -14.12 14.10 16.35
CA THR A 58 -12.65 14.16 16.29
C THR A 58 -12.08 12.77 15.99
N SER A 59 -11.29 12.67 14.91
CA SER A 59 -10.65 11.42 14.49
C SER A 59 -9.22 11.36 15.03
N ARG A 60 -8.78 10.19 15.48
CA ARG A 60 -7.43 9.96 16.00
C ARG A 60 -6.55 9.34 14.92
N ILE A 61 -5.53 10.06 14.48
CA ILE A 61 -4.51 9.56 13.55
C ILE A 61 -3.31 9.08 14.37
N VAL A 62 -2.90 7.83 14.13
CA VAL A 62 -1.79 7.19 14.84
C VAL A 62 -0.65 6.98 13.86
N PHE A 63 0.44 7.71 14.06
CA PHE A 63 1.69 7.52 13.34
C PHE A 63 2.50 6.44 14.06
N LYS A 64 2.89 5.41 13.32
CA LYS A 64 3.65 4.27 13.83
C LYS A 64 5.04 4.26 13.21
N SER A 65 5.99 3.65 13.89
CA SER A 65 7.35 3.50 13.38
C SER A 65 7.37 2.73 12.05
N PRO A 66 8.27 3.10 11.14
CA PRO A 66 8.49 2.31 9.94
C PRO A 66 9.03 0.92 10.31
N VAL A 67 8.65 -0.09 9.55
CA VAL A 67 9.19 -1.46 9.65
C VAL A 67 9.97 -1.73 8.39
N GLN A 68 11.20 -2.22 8.53
CA GLN A 68 12.03 -2.56 7.38
C GLN A 68 11.48 -3.81 6.69
N GLN A 69 10.91 -3.62 5.50
CA GLN A 69 10.38 -4.73 4.69
C GLN A 69 11.47 -5.29 3.78
N LEU A 70 12.29 -6.21 4.31
CA LEU A 70 13.40 -6.82 3.57
C LEU A 70 12.94 -7.48 2.26
N TRP A 71 11.84 -8.24 2.30
CA TRP A 71 11.29 -8.91 1.12
C TRP A 71 10.91 -7.92 0.00
N ARG A 72 10.36 -6.75 0.35
CA ARG A 72 9.98 -5.72 -0.63
C ARG A 72 11.21 -5.18 -1.34
N ASN A 73 12.29 -4.96 -0.59
CA ASN A 73 13.54 -4.50 -1.16
C ASN A 73 14.17 -5.57 -2.07
N GLN A 74 14.16 -6.83 -1.65
CA GLN A 74 14.65 -7.96 -2.45
C GLN A 74 13.88 -8.10 -3.78
N ILE A 75 12.55 -8.06 -3.75
CA ILE A 75 11.72 -8.11 -4.96
C ILE A 75 12.02 -6.90 -5.86
N THR A 76 12.14 -5.71 -5.28
CA THR A 76 12.45 -4.50 -6.04
C THR A 76 13.80 -4.63 -6.74
N GLN A 77 14.83 -5.12 -6.05
CA GLN A 77 16.14 -5.36 -6.66
C GLN A 77 16.07 -6.41 -7.76
N ALA A 78 15.45 -7.57 -7.51
CA ALA A 78 15.32 -8.63 -8.51
C ALA A 78 14.62 -8.15 -9.80
N VAL A 79 13.57 -7.33 -9.67
CA VAL A 79 12.87 -6.74 -10.82
C VAL A 79 13.75 -5.72 -11.55
N LEU A 80 14.54 -4.93 -10.84
CA LEU A 80 15.47 -3.97 -11.44
C LEU A 80 16.62 -4.67 -12.17
N GLU A 81 17.16 -5.74 -11.60
CA GLU A 81 18.19 -6.58 -12.23
C GLU A 81 17.66 -7.24 -13.50
N ALA A 82 16.48 -7.84 -13.46
CA ALA A 82 15.84 -8.47 -14.63
C ALA A 82 15.51 -7.48 -15.77
N ARG A 83 15.44 -6.18 -15.49
CA ARG A 83 15.23 -5.13 -16.51
C ARG A 83 16.52 -4.57 -17.09
N ARG A 84 17.66 -4.82 -16.45
CA ARG A 84 18.98 -4.33 -16.88
C ARG A 84 19.70 -5.34 -17.79
N GLY A 85 19.35 -6.62 -17.70
CA GLY A 85 19.72 -7.65 -18.68
C GLY A 85 18.79 -7.65 -19.88
#